data_AF-A0A9P0GVW5-F1
#
_entry.id   AF-A0A9P0GVW5-F1
#
_cell.length_a   1.000
_cell.length_b   1.000
_cell.length_c   1.000
_cell.angle_alpha   90.00
_cell.angle_beta   90.00
_cell.angle_gamma   90.00
#
_symmetry.space_group_name_H-M   'P 1'
#
loop_
_entity.id
_entity.type
_entity.pdbx_description
1 polymer ?
#
loop_
_entity_poly.entity_id
_entity_poly.type
_entity_poly.pdbx_seq_one_letter_code
_entity_poly.pdbx_strand_id
1 'polypeptide(L)'
;MAVVTTMNAVFSCFDALLDKFEVYKVETVGQIYMAASGAPERTSLHAQNISDLALEMLKAIKKVKTPGITEVTLKIGIHSGSAVAGVVGMKVPRYCFFGDTVNTASRMQSISEPGRINITYNTMKLLPEEKYKTESRGIVKVKGKGNMQTYWLLENGYPKAAKVDLQKTS
;
A
#
# COMPACT_ATOMS: atom_id res chain seq x y z
N MET A 1 4.45 -26.60 4.06
CA MET A 1 5.48 -25.98 3.19
C MET A 1 4.85 -25.04 2.14
N ALA A 2 3.85 -25.47 1.37
CA ALA A 2 3.26 -24.69 0.26
C ALA A 2 2.75 -23.26 0.61
N VAL A 3 2.18 -23.07 1.80
CA VAL A 3 1.71 -21.74 2.26
C VAL A 3 2.87 -20.77 2.43
N VAL A 4 3.95 -21.19 3.10
CA VAL A 4 5.14 -20.36 3.31
C VAL A 4 5.81 -20.04 1.98
N THR A 5 5.90 -21.01 1.07
CA THR A 5 6.42 -20.78 -0.29
C THR A 5 5.62 -19.74 -1.04
N THR A 6 4.28 -19.79 -0.95
CA THR A 6 3.40 -18.81 -1.60
C THR A 6 3.55 -17.42 -0.99
N MET A 7 3.58 -17.32 0.34
CA MET A 7 3.83 -16.04 1.02
C MET A 7 5.16 -15.43 0.60
N ASN A 8 6.23 -16.24 0.55
CA ASN A 8 7.54 -15.78 0.11
C ASN A 8 7.51 -15.31 -1.35
N ALA A 9 6.85 -16.03 -2.25
CA ALA A 9 6.71 -15.60 -3.65
C ALA A 9 5.96 -14.26 -3.77
N VAL A 10 4.86 -14.10 -3.01
CA VAL A 10 4.06 -12.88 -2.98
C VAL A 10 4.86 -11.70 -2.41
N PHE A 11 5.50 -11.87 -1.26
CA PHE A 11 6.28 -10.80 -0.63
C PHE A 11 7.51 -10.42 -1.45
N SER A 12 8.17 -11.39 -2.08
CA SER A 12 9.30 -11.11 -2.98
C SER A 12 8.85 -10.30 -4.21
N CYS A 13 7.67 -10.61 -4.75
CA CYS A 13 7.07 -9.84 -5.83
C CYS A 13 6.79 -8.39 -5.42
N PHE A 14 6.35 -8.16 -4.18
CA PHE A 14 6.12 -6.82 -3.65
C PHE A 14 7.40 -6.07 -3.34
N ASP A 15 8.39 -6.74 -2.76
CA ASP A 15 9.69 -6.17 -2.45
C ASP A 15 10.36 -5.60 -3.71
N ALA A 16 10.22 -6.29 -4.85
CA ALA A 16 10.74 -5.84 -6.14
C ALA A 16 10.08 -4.56 -6.70
N LEU A 17 8.93 -4.14 -6.14
CA LEU A 17 8.23 -2.92 -6.55
C LEU A 17 8.57 -1.70 -5.70
N LEU A 18 9.17 -1.88 -4.52
CA LEU A 18 9.33 -0.82 -3.52
C LEU A 18 10.18 0.36 -4.03
N ASP A 19 11.34 0.05 -4.59
CA ASP A 19 12.32 1.06 -5.04
C ASP A 19 11.75 1.93 -6.16
N LYS A 20 10.90 1.36 -7.02
CA LYS A 20 10.25 2.07 -8.12
C LYS A 20 9.33 3.20 -7.65
N PHE A 21 8.75 3.06 -6.46
CA PHE A 21 7.75 3.99 -5.94
C PHE A 21 8.22 4.74 -4.69
N GLU A 22 9.51 4.64 -4.32
CA GLU A 22 10.06 5.29 -3.13
C GLU A 22 9.23 4.97 -1.86
N VAL A 23 8.92 3.68 -1.68
CA VAL A 23 8.16 3.16 -0.56
C VAL A 23 9.07 2.34 0.34
N TYR A 24 9.04 2.62 1.64
CA TYR A 24 9.76 1.87 2.65
C TYR A 24 8.94 0.68 3.16
N LYS A 25 9.56 -0.50 3.20
CA LYS A 25 9.00 -1.70 3.85
C LYS A 25 9.17 -1.59 5.36
N VAL A 26 8.07 -1.64 6.09
CA VAL A 26 8.08 -1.56 7.56
C VAL A 26 8.32 -2.94 8.16
N GLU A 27 7.36 -3.84 7.98
CA GLU A 27 7.43 -5.19 8.50
C GLU A 27 6.40 -6.12 7.84
N THR A 28 6.53 -7.41 8.14
CA THR A 28 5.53 -8.43 7.80
C THR A 28 5.02 -9.08 9.09
N VAL A 29 3.72 -9.14 9.28
CA VAL A 29 3.09 -9.76 10.46
C VAL A 29 2.11 -10.84 9.99
N GLY A 30 2.54 -12.10 10.06
CA GLY A 30 1.80 -13.21 9.46
C GLY A 30 1.62 -12.98 7.96
N GLN A 31 0.37 -12.88 7.49
CA GLN A 31 0.02 -12.63 6.09
C GLN A 31 -0.07 -11.13 5.73
N ILE A 32 0.19 -10.24 6.68
CA ILE A 32 0.12 -8.79 6.46
C ILE A 32 1.48 -8.27 6.01
N TYR A 33 1.47 -7.48 4.94
CA TYR A 33 2.61 -6.74 4.42
C TYR A 33 2.40 -5.26 4.71
N MET A 34 3.29 -4.64 5.50
CA MET A 34 3.19 -3.23 5.87
C MET A 34 4.29 -2.41 5.19
N ALA A 35 3.88 -1.33 4.56
CA ALA A 35 4.76 -0.39 3.86
C ALA A 35 4.30 1.06 4.09
N ALA A 36 5.23 2.00 4.00
CA ALA A 36 4.99 3.42 4.22
C ALA A 36 5.77 4.27 3.21
N SER A 37 5.19 5.39 2.80
CA SER A 37 5.88 6.44 2.03
C SER A 37 5.86 7.74 2.82
N GLY A 38 6.84 8.61 2.59
CA GLY A 38 7.06 9.83 3.39
C GLY A 38 7.85 9.62 4.68
N ALA A 39 8.39 8.41 4.88
CA ALA A 39 9.38 8.10 5.90
C ALA A 39 10.18 6.84 5.49
N PRO A 40 11.48 6.72 5.85
CA PRO A 40 12.28 7.69 6.61
C PRO A 40 12.52 9.00 5.83
N GLU A 41 12.60 8.92 4.50
CA GLU A 41 12.69 10.09 3.63
C GLU A 41 11.32 10.74 3.44
N ARG A 42 11.25 12.04 3.73
CA ARG A 42 10.02 12.81 3.57
C ARG A 42 9.80 13.12 2.09
N THR A 43 8.56 12.97 1.65
CA THR A 43 8.14 13.35 0.29
C THR A 43 6.72 13.91 0.36
N SER A 44 6.45 14.96 -0.43
CA SER A 44 5.09 15.46 -0.63
C SER A 44 4.24 14.52 -1.50
N LEU A 45 4.87 13.57 -2.19
CA LEU A 45 4.23 12.62 -3.08
C LEU A 45 3.85 11.29 -2.37
N HIS A 46 3.93 11.24 -1.04
CA HIS A 46 3.75 10.01 -0.28
C HIS A 46 2.41 9.29 -0.57
N ALA A 47 1.34 10.06 -0.78
CA ALA A 47 0.02 9.51 -1.11
C ALA A 47 0.00 8.92 -2.53
N GLN A 48 0.57 9.61 -3.52
CA GLN A 48 0.69 9.09 -4.89
C GLN A 48 1.56 7.84 -4.91
N ASN A 49 2.72 7.86 -4.27
CA ASN A 49 3.70 6.78 -4.24
C ASN A 49 3.10 5.48 -3.68
N ILE A 50 2.42 5.55 -2.52
CA ILE A 50 1.81 4.37 -1.90
C ILE A 50 0.58 3.88 -2.68
N SER A 51 -0.21 4.80 -3.25
CA SER A 51 -1.35 4.45 -4.10
C SER A 51 -0.92 3.79 -5.41
N ASP A 52 0.17 4.28 -5.99
CA ASP A 52 0.78 3.73 -7.19
C ASP A 52 1.28 2.30 -6.93
N LEU A 53 2.03 2.09 -5.84
CA LEU A 53 2.47 0.76 -5.42
C LEU A 53 1.28 -0.19 -5.22
N ALA A 54 0.23 0.23 -4.52
CA ALA A 54 -0.93 -0.61 -4.22
C ALA A 54 -1.65 -1.09 -5.49
N LEU A 55 -1.80 -0.21 -6.47
CA LEU A 55 -2.37 -0.54 -7.77
C LEU A 55 -1.47 -1.51 -8.57
N GLU A 56 -0.15 -1.33 -8.51
CA GLU A 56 0.78 -2.25 -9.17
C GLU A 56 0.82 -3.62 -8.48
N MET A 57 0.70 -3.67 -7.14
CA MET A 57 0.57 -4.91 -6.38
C MET A 57 -0.67 -5.72 -6.80
N LEU A 58 -1.81 -5.07 -7.02
CA LEU A 58 -3.02 -5.73 -7.53
C LEU A 58 -2.85 -6.30 -8.95
N LYS A 59 -1.99 -5.70 -9.78
CA LYS A 59 -1.65 -6.22 -11.11
C LYS A 59 -0.65 -7.37 -11.01
N ALA A 60 0.36 -7.22 -10.17
CA ALA A 60 1.45 -8.15 -10.01
C ALA A 60 0.98 -9.47 -9.37
N ILE A 61 0.06 -9.41 -8.40
CA ILE A 61 -0.45 -10.62 -7.73
C ILE A 61 -1.16 -11.58 -8.68
N LYS A 62 -1.83 -11.06 -9.71
CA LYS A 62 -2.49 -11.86 -10.76
C LYS A 62 -1.50 -12.74 -11.54
N LYS A 63 -0.20 -12.39 -11.53
CA LYS A 63 0.87 -13.13 -12.21
C LYS A 63 1.56 -14.16 -11.31
N VAL A 64 1.39 -14.07 -9.99
CA VAL A 64 2.00 -15.00 -9.05
C VAL A 64 1.23 -16.31 -9.10
N LYS A 65 1.89 -17.38 -9.54
CA LYS A 65 1.37 -18.74 -9.56
C LYS A 65 2.27 -19.63 -8.72
N THR A 66 1.68 -20.38 -7.81
CA THR A 66 2.42 -21.29 -6.93
C THR A 66 1.78 -22.68 -6.99
N PRO A 67 2.56 -23.78 -7.03
CA PRO A 67 2.00 -25.12 -7.05
C PRO A 67 1.07 -25.36 -5.86
N GLY A 68 -0.18 -25.74 -6.14
CA GLY A 68 -1.18 -26.08 -5.12
C GLY A 68 -2.00 -24.91 -4.56
N ILE A 69 -1.78 -23.66 -5.01
CA ILE A 69 -2.64 -22.52 -4.70
C ILE A 69 -3.13 -21.90 -6.01
N THR A 70 -4.45 -21.95 -6.23
CA THR A 70 -5.09 -21.55 -7.48
C THR A 70 -5.27 -20.05 -7.61
N GLU A 71 -5.44 -19.34 -6.49
CA GLU A 71 -5.67 -17.89 -6.50
C GLU A 71 -5.21 -17.24 -5.19
N VAL A 72 -4.56 -16.08 -5.30
CA VAL A 72 -4.21 -15.22 -4.17
C VAL A 72 -4.87 -13.86 -4.38
N THR A 73 -5.72 -13.45 -3.45
CA THR A 73 -6.41 -12.16 -3.51
C THR A 73 -5.92 -11.23 -2.42
N LEU A 74 -5.69 -9.97 -2.76
CA LEU A 74 -5.23 -8.94 -1.81
C LEU A 74 -6.40 -8.14 -1.26
N LYS A 75 -6.27 -7.72 0.00
CA LYS A 75 -7.07 -6.66 0.59
C LYS A 75 -6.12 -5.56 0.99
N ILE A 76 -6.27 -4.38 0.40
CA ILE A 76 -5.36 -3.25 0.66
C ILE A 76 -6.13 -2.13 1.35
N GLY A 77 -5.49 -1.52 2.36
CA GLY A 77 -5.99 -0.36 3.08
C GLY A 77 -4.94 0.74 3.18
N ILE A 78 -5.29 1.98 2.86
CA ILE A 78 -4.35 3.10 2.85
C ILE A 78 -4.91 4.27 3.66
N HIS A 79 -4.06 4.85 4.50
CA HIS A 79 -4.36 6.07 5.25
C HIS A 79 -3.16 7.01 5.22
N SER A 80 -3.42 8.32 5.12
CA SER A 80 -2.43 9.38 5.21
C SER A 80 -2.69 10.23 6.45
N GLY A 81 -1.65 10.43 7.26
CA GLY A 81 -1.71 11.19 8.50
C GLY A 81 -0.35 11.27 9.19
N SER A 82 -0.29 11.96 10.32
CA SER A 82 0.93 12.05 11.14
C SER A 82 1.25 10.71 11.79
N ALA A 83 2.51 10.29 11.74
CA ALA A 83 3.00 9.10 12.40
C ALA A 83 4.31 9.40 13.14
N VAL A 84 4.55 8.67 14.22
CA VAL A 84 5.84 8.69 14.92
C VAL A 84 6.61 7.47 14.45
N ALA A 85 7.87 7.65 14.05
CA ALA A 85 8.72 6.56 13.64
C ALA A 85 10.06 6.62 14.39
N GLY A 86 10.65 5.45 14.64
CA GLY A 86 11.92 5.34 15.37
C GLY A 86 12.49 3.94 15.32
N VAL A 87 13.79 3.82 15.61
CA VAL A 87 14.47 2.52 15.68
C VAL A 87 14.22 1.89 17.04
N VAL A 88 13.69 0.67 17.06
CA VAL A 88 13.36 -0.08 18.27
C VAL A 88 14.13 -1.39 18.29
N GLY A 89 14.67 -1.73 19.47
CA GLY A 89 15.39 -2.98 19.73
C GLY A 89 16.91 -2.83 19.69
N MET A 90 17.62 -3.61 20.52
CA MET A 90 19.09 -3.57 20.62
C MET A 90 19.77 -4.65 19.79
N LYS A 91 19.20 -5.86 19.71
CA LYS A 91 19.80 -7.00 18.99
C LYS A 91 19.38 -7.08 17.53
N VAL A 92 18.13 -6.73 17.24
CA VAL A 92 17.56 -6.70 15.89
C VAL A 92 16.82 -5.37 15.76
N PRO A 93 17.54 -4.25 15.55
CA PRO A 93 16.93 -2.94 15.45
C PRO A 93 15.99 -2.89 14.24
N ARG A 94 14.77 -2.38 14.43
CA ARG A 94 13.77 -2.19 13.38
C ARG A 94 13.26 -0.77 13.39
N TYR A 95 13.06 -0.19 12.21
CA TYR A 95 12.41 1.10 12.07
C TYR A 95 10.89 0.89 12.16
N CYS A 96 10.33 1.22 13.32
CA CYS A 96 8.93 0.97 13.64
C CYS A 96 8.11 2.25 13.53
N PHE A 97 6.84 2.09 13.16
CA PHE A 97 5.86 3.17 13.09
C PHE A 97 4.81 3.01 14.18
N PHE A 98 4.48 4.11 14.82
CA PHE A 98 3.52 4.17 15.91
C PHE A 98 2.51 5.30 15.69
N GLY A 99 1.36 5.13 16.33
CA GLY A 99 0.31 6.13 16.39
C GLY A 99 -0.88 5.80 15.52
N ASP A 100 -1.76 6.79 15.47
CA ASP A 100 -3.11 6.63 14.95
C ASP A 100 -3.17 6.32 13.45
N THR A 101 -2.17 6.79 12.70
CA THR A 101 -2.08 6.58 11.25
C THR A 101 -1.96 5.09 10.90
N VAL A 102 -1.10 4.35 11.61
CA VAL A 102 -0.90 2.91 11.40
C VAL A 102 -2.16 2.14 11.78
N ASN A 103 -2.78 2.49 12.91
CA ASN A 103 -4.03 1.88 13.35
C ASN A 103 -5.14 2.08 12.33
N THR A 104 -5.28 3.30 11.80
CA THR A 104 -6.31 3.63 10.81
C THR A 104 -6.08 2.89 9.49
N ALA A 105 -4.83 2.82 9.00
CA ALA A 105 -4.48 2.05 7.81
C ALA A 105 -4.82 0.56 7.97
N SER A 106 -4.48 -0.03 9.12
CA SER A 106 -4.84 -1.42 9.46
C SER A 106 -6.36 -1.63 9.45
N ARG A 107 -7.14 -0.67 9.99
CA ARG A 107 -8.61 -0.74 9.92
C ARG A 107 -9.12 -0.67 8.49
N MET A 108 -8.57 0.21 7.65
CA MET A 108 -8.96 0.30 6.24
C MET A 108 -8.75 -1.02 5.52
N GLN A 109 -7.63 -1.71 5.80
CA GLN A 109 -7.30 -3.00 5.22
C GLN A 109 -8.28 -4.08 5.70
N SER A 110 -8.54 -4.12 7.01
CA SER A 110 -9.43 -5.13 7.62
C SER A 110 -10.87 -5.07 7.09
N ILE A 111 -11.37 -3.86 6.81
CA ILE A 111 -12.73 -3.64 6.28
C ILE A 111 -12.78 -3.58 4.74
N SER A 112 -11.66 -3.82 4.07
CA SER A 112 -11.55 -3.83 2.62
C SER A 112 -12.08 -5.13 2.02
N GLU A 113 -12.45 -5.07 0.75
CA GLU A 113 -12.94 -6.21 -0.02
C GLU A 113 -11.79 -6.89 -0.78
N PRO A 114 -11.85 -8.21 -1.01
CA PRO A 114 -10.86 -8.90 -1.83
C PRO A 114 -10.74 -8.24 -3.22
N GLY A 115 -9.50 -7.96 -3.64
CA GLY A 115 -9.17 -7.32 -4.91
C GLY A 115 -9.34 -5.81 -4.93
N ARG A 116 -9.69 -5.17 -3.80
CA ARG A 116 -9.92 -3.72 -3.72
C ARG A 116 -8.91 -3.00 -2.81
N ILE A 117 -8.75 -1.71 -3.10
CA ILE A 117 -7.95 -0.77 -2.30
C ILE A 117 -8.91 0.18 -1.61
N ASN A 118 -9.02 0.07 -0.30
CA ASN A 118 -9.82 0.96 0.53
C ASN A 118 -8.96 2.11 1.05
N ILE A 119 -9.42 3.35 0.85
CA ILE A 119 -8.70 4.54 1.28
C ILE A 119 -9.59 5.44 2.13
N THR A 120 -8.99 6.13 3.09
CA THR A 120 -9.68 7.19 3.84
C THR A 120 -9.85 8.47 3.02
N TYR A 121 -10.79 9.34 3.42
CA TYR A 121 -10.92 10.70 2.91
C TYR A 121 -9.60 11.48 2.88
N ASN A 122 -8.79 11.40 3.94
CA ASN A 122 -7.50 12.10 4.01
C ASN A 122 -6.55 11.70 2.89
N THR A 123 -6.47 10.40 2.56
CA THR A 123 -5.65 9.92 1.45
C THR A 123 -6.23 10.39 0.11
N MET A 124 -7.55 10.27 -0.06
CA MET A 124 -8.22 10.68 -1.31
C MET A 124 -7.95 12.15 -1.63
N LYS A 125 -8.03 13.04 -0.64
CA LYS A 125 -7.78 14.49 -0.82
C LYS A 125 -6.36 14.81 -1.30
N LEU A 126 -5.39 13.94 -1.07
CA LEU A 126 -4.00 14.12 -1.50
C LEU A 126 -3.74 13.56 -2.90
N LEU A 127 -4.70 12.85 -3.49
CA LEU A 127 -4.58 12.27 -4.82
C LEU A 127 -5.19 13.24 -5.86
N PRO A 128 -4.43 13.64 -6.90
CA PRO A 128 -4.97 14.43 -8.00
C PRO A 128 -6.06 13.67 -8.76
N GLU A 129 -7.26 14.26 -8.87
CA GLU A 129 -8.41 13.66 -9.56
C GLU A 129 -8.12 13.35 -11.06
N GLU A 130 -7.24 14.16 -11.67
CA GLU A 130 -6.73 14.00 -13.04
C GLU A 130 -6.03 12.64 -13.27
N LYS A 131 -5.37 12.11 -12.22
CA LYS A 131 -4.52 10.91 -12.27
C LYS A 131 -5.18 9.69 -11.61
N TYR A 132 -6.02 9.92 -10.61
CA TYR A 132 -6.57 8.86 -9.76
C TYR A 132 -8.08 8.85 -9.80
N LYS A 133 -8.66 7.72 -10.25
CA LYS A 133 -10.08 7.49 -10.15
C LYS A 133 -10.42 6.90 -8.77
N THR A 134 -11.25 7.62 -8.02
CA THR A 134 -11.78 7.13 -6.74
C THR A 134 -13.30 7.07 -6.77
N GLU A 135 -13.88 6.16 -5.97
CA GLU A 135 -15.32 5.97 -5.85
C GLU A 135 -15.71 6.03 -4.38
N SER A 136 -16.74 6.81 -4.05
CA SER A 136 -17.25 6.89 -2.68
C SER A 136 -17.87 5.56 -2.26
N ARG A 137 -17.35 4.94 -1.19
CA ARG A 137 -17.97 3.78 -0.55
C ARG A 137 -19.08 4.20 0.44
N GLY A 138 -19.12 5.48 0.81
CA GLY A 138 -20.00 6.01 1.84
C GLY A 138 -19.40 5.91 3.25
N ILE A 139 -20.27 6.09 4.22
CA ILE A 139 -19.93 6.11 5.64
C ILE A 139 -19.87 4.67 6.16
N VAL A 140 -18.72 4.29 6.69
CA VAL A 140 -18.48 2.97 7.29
C VAL A 140 -18.15 3.13 8.76
N LYS A 141 -18.73 2.28 9.62
CA LYS A 141 -18.41 2.24 11.05
C LYS A 141 -17.08 1.53 11.28
N VAL A 142 -16.11 2.26 11.79
CA VAL A 142 -14.74 1.80 12.02
C VAL A 142 -14.47 1.70 13.53
N LYS A 143 -14.01 0.52 13.98
CA LYS A 143 -13.75 0.26 15.40
C LYS A 143 -12.74 1.26 15.97
N GLY A 144 -13.13 1.96 17.04
CA GLY A 144 -12.31 2.98 17.71
C GLY A 144 -12.27 4.33 16.99
N LYS A 145 -12.98 4.48 15.87
CA LYS A 145 -13.03 5.71 15.06
C LYS A 145 -14.43 6.27 14.87
N GLY A 146 -15.46 5.45 15.06
CA GLY A 146 -16.83 5.84 14.78
C GLY A 146 -17.11 5.76 13.28
N ASN A 147 -17.90 6.69 12.76
CA ASN A 147 -18.30 6.73 11.36
C ASN A 147 -17.26 7.46 10.52
N MET A 148 -16.73 6.81 9.49
CA MET A 148 -15.74 7.38 8.59
C MET A 148 -16.22 7.29 7.14
N GLN A 149 -16.08 8.39 6.39
CA GLN A 149 -16.22 8.35 4.94
C GLN A 149 -15.01 7.63 4.33
N THR A 150 -15.28 6.63 3.49
CA THR A 150 -14.25 5.82 2.84
C THR A 150 -14.46 5.77 1.33
N TYR A 151 -13.39 5.44 0.61
CA TYR A 151 -13.37 5.47 -0.85
C TYR A 151 -12.64 4.23 -1.38
N TRP A 152 -13.06 3.77 -2.54
CA TRP A 152 -12.31 2.82 -3.34
C TRP A 152 -11.33 3.56 -4.25
N LEU A 153 -10.08 3.14 -4.28
CA LEU A 153 -9.14 3.52 -5.33
C LEU A 153 -9.26 2.49 -6.47
N LEU A 154 -9.57 2.97 -7.68
CA LEU A 154 -9.88 2.13 -8.83
C LEU A 154 -8.68 1.99 -9.78
N GLU A 155 -8.64 0.89 -10.55
CA GLU A 155 -7.55 0.58 -11.48
C GLU A 155 -7.53 1.46 -12.77
N ASN A 156 -8.44 2.41 -12.91
CA ASN A 156 -8.59 3.18 -14.14
C ASN A 156 -7.81 4.49 -14.10
N GLY A 157 -6.82 4.62 -15.00
CA GLY A 157 -6.28 5.94 -15.36
C GLY A 157 -4.85 6.24 -14.93
N TYR A 158 -4.03 5.23 -14.62
CA TYR A 158 -2.58 5.45 -14.56
C TYR A 158 -2.12 6.14 -15.87
N PRO A 159 -1.62 7.39 -15.85
CA PRO A 159 -0.79 7.85 -16.93
C PRO A 159 0.36 6.85 -16.96
N LYS A 160 0.55 6.18 -18.10
CA LYS A 160 1.78 5.42 -18.37
C LYS A 160 2.91 6.32 -17.90
N ALA A 161 3.71 5.86 -16.94
CA ALA A 161 4.90 6.57 -16.51
C ALA A 161 5.59 7.11 -17.77
N ALA A 162 5.78 8.43 -17.82
CA ALA A 162 6.43 9.06 -18.95
C ALA A 162 7.71 8.28 -19.21
N LYS A 163 7.89 7.81 -20.46
CA LYS A 163 9.16 7.22 -20.85
C LYS A 163 10.23 8.27 -20.54
N VAL A 164 11.09 7.99 -19.57
CA VAL A 164 12.36 8.71 -19.46
C VAL A 164 13.16 8.21 -20.66
N ASP A 165 13.15 9.00 -21.73
CA ASP A 165 14.02 8.77 -22.87
C ASP A 165 15.47 8.91 -22.37
N LEU A 166 16.09 7.79 -22.04
CA LEU A 166 17.54 7.66 -21.96
C LEU A 166 18.11 7.65 -23.38
N GLN A 167 17.93 8.77 -24.09
CA GLN A 167 18.70 9.12 -25.27
C GLN A 167 18.97 10.62 -25.23
N LYS A 168 20.15 10.98 -24.70
CA LYS A 168 21.10 11.97 -25.26
C LYS A 168 22.01 12.54 -24.16
N THR A 169 23.23 12.02 -24.16
CA THR A 169 24.53 12.72 -24.14
C THR A 169 25.55 11.58 -23.99
N SER A 170 26.10 11.03 -25.08
CA SER A 170 27.10 11.64 -25.98
C SER A 170 28.21 12.33 -25.20
#